data_AF-A0A0A1UKU0-F1
#
_entry.id   AF-A0A0A1UKU0-F1
#
_cell.length_a   1.000
_cell.length_b   1.000
_cell.length_c   1.000
_cell.angle_alpha   90.00
_cell.angle_beta   90.00
_cell.angle_gamma   90.00
#
_symmetry.space_group_name_H-M   'P 1'
#
loop_
_entity.id
_entity.type
_entity.pdbx_description
1 polymer ?
#
loop_
_entity_poly.entity_id
_entity_poly.type
_entity_poly.pdbx_seq_one_letter_code
_entity_poly.pdbx_strand_id
1 'polypeptide(L)'
;MPYLLPLLFWYGKLPHTYGHFTTTVKREYRIDPLTGDLVRDHIKYVFICKRDPDNCKVHCKRRNTGRDGTQNLRKAIRRCDARHHVPDSLAAQTMALIPYSNVMFRVLLVVWCVVSYRPFHTVADQLFFNIVHMLWPDAVVPTPHTLSSDLLYIFGLATTRIRDTFLTGAHLAIDGWSSPLTASFLGVVVFWRSGSTMWRSVLDFIHLTHSHTGAYLAEKTLECLDRFGLRHHIVSVCLHNASNNDVLVRHLGVSLPNFPGANFRGRCMAI
;
A
#
# COMPACT_ATOMS: atom_id res chain seq x y z
N MET A 1 18.72 -11.54 -2.81
CA MET A 1 17.32 -11.06 -2.93
C MET A 1 17.22 -9.52 -3.07
N PRO A 2 17.77 -8.89 -4.12
CA PRO A 2 17.56 -7.45 -4.38
C PRO A 2 16.31 -7.15 -5.25
N TYR A 3 15.58 -8.16 -5.72
CA TYR A 3 14.53 -7.99 -6.74
C TYR A 3 13.08 -7.86 -6.21
N LEU A 4 12.86 -8.01 -4.90
CA LEU A 4 11.51 -7.94 -4.31
C LEU A 4 11.07 -6.52 -3.93
N LEU A 5 11.99 -5.67 -3.43
CA LEU A 5 11.68 -4.26 -3.14
C LEU A 5 11.31 -3.42 -4.39
N PRO A 6 11.93 -3.61 -5.57
CA PRO A 6 11.59 -2.82 -6.76
C PRO A 6 10.16 -3.03 -7.29
N LEU A 7 9.53 -4.18 -7.03
CA LEU A 7 8.20 -4.50 -7.55
C LEU A 7 7.08 -3.73 -6.83
N LEU A 8 7.20 -3.51 -5.52
CA LEU A 8 6.28 -2.66 -4.76
C LEU A 8 6.43 -1.17 -5.14
N PHE A 9 7.63 -0.74 -5.54
CA PHE A 9 7.88 0.61 -6.06
C PHE A 9 7.47 0.80 -7.53
N TRP A 10 7.25 -0.28 -8.28
CA TRP A 10 6.94 -0.21 -9.72
C TRP A 10 5.51 0.26 -10.00
N TYR A 11 4.57 0.00 -9.08
CA TYR A 11 3.18 0.44 -9.18
C TYR A 11 2.99 1.96 -9.01
N GLY A 12 4.05 2.72 -8.69
CA GLY A 12 4.01 4.17 -8.49
C GLY A 12 4.69 5.00 -9.58
N LYS A 13 5.30 4.40 -10.61
CA LYS A 13 5.84 5.19 -11.72
C LYS A 13 4.70 5.62 -12.65
N LEU A 14 4.24 6.86 -12.45
CA LEU A 14 3.61 7.67 -13.51
C LEU A 14 4.26 7.31 -14.86
N PRO A 15 3.50 7.11 -15.95
CA PRO A 15 4.08 6.71 -17.23
C PRO A 15 5.26 7.63 -17.54
N HIS A 16 6.38 7.03 -17.95
CA HIS A 16 7.71 7.68 -18.11
C HIS A 16 7.66 9.09 -18.73
N THR A 17 6.63 9.37 -19.52
CA THR A 17 6.27 10.67 -20.08
C THR A 17 6.07 11.82 -19.08
N TYR A 18 5.50 11.59 -17.89
CA TYR A 18 5.28 12.68 -16.93
C TYR A 18 6.50 12.92 -16.02
N GLY A 19 7.38 11.92 -15.86
CA GLY A 19 8.58 12.02 -15.03
C GLY A 19 9.53 13.13 -15.45
N HIS A 20 9.59 13.43 -16.75
CA HIS A 20 10.44 14.47 -17.35
C HIS A 20 9.99 15.91 -17.04
N PHE A 21 8.73 16.11 -16.58
CA PHE A 21 8.16 17.43 -16.38
C PHE A 21 7.79 17.70 -14.92
N THR A 22 7.97 18.94 -14.47
CA THR A 22 7.27 19.49 -13.31
C THR A 22 5.86 19.84 -13.75
N THR A 23 4.86 19.19 -13.14
CA THR A 23 3.45 19.39 -13.50
C THR A 23 2.78 20.29 -12.47
N THR A 24 2.21 21.40 -12.92
CA THR A 24 1.43 22.32 -12.08
C THR A 24 0.01 22.47 -12.62
N VAL A 25 -0.91 22.89 -11.77
CA VAL A 25 -2.31 23.10 -12.13
C VAL A 25 -2.63 24.59 -12.00
N LYS A 26 -3.10 25.21 -13.08
CA LYS A 26 -3.59 26.59 -13.10
C LYS A 26 -5.09 26.61 -13.32
N ARG A 27 -5.80 27.47 -12.58
CA ARG A 27 -7.21 27.79 -12.81
C ARG A 27 -7.27 29.06 -13.65
N GLU A 28 -7.87 28.96 -14.82
CA GLU A 28 -8.10 30.09 -15.71
C GLU A 28 -9.50 30.64 -15.45
N TYR A 29 -9.63 31.96 -15.51
CA TYR A 29 -10.88 32.69 -15.33
C TYR A 29 -11.18 33.47 -16.60
N ARG A 30 -12.46 33.68 -16.88
CA ARG A 30 -12.93 34.56 -17.94
C ARG A 30 -13.79 35.66 -17.33
N ILE A 31 -13.83 36.81 -17.97
CA ILE A 31 -14.71 37.91 -17.57
C ILE A 31 -16.11 37.58 -18.07
N ASP A 32 -17.10 37.65 -17.19
CA ASP A 32 -18.51 37.56 -17.57
C ASP A 32 -18.87 38.79 -18.41
N PRO A 33 -19.30 38.62 -19.68
CA PRO A 33 -19.61 39.75 -20.54
C PRO A 33 -20.84 40.55 -20.09
N LEU A 34 -21.68 40.00 -19.20
CA LEU A 34 -22.90 40.66 -18.69
C LEU A 34 -22.66 41.37 -17.35
N THR A 35 -21.89 40.75 -16.44
CA THR A 35 -21.70 41.29 -15.08
C THR A 35 -20.33 41.91 -14.86
N GLY A 36 -19.36 41.65 -15.74
CA GLY A 36 -17.96 42.08 -15.58
C GLY A 36 -17.16 41.27 -14.55
N ASP A 37 -17.78 40.27 -13.90
CA ASP A 37 -17.13 39.47 -12.86
C ASP A 37 -16.20 38.40 -13.43
N LEU A 38 -15.18 38.01 -12.66
CA LEU A 38 -14.32 36.88 -12.99
C LEU A 38 -15.02 35.55 -12.69
N VAL A 39 -15.42 34.84 -13.73
CA VAL A 39 -16.05 33.52 -13.64
C VAL A 39 -15.01 32.44 -13.97
N ARG A 40 -15.08 31.31 -13.25
CA ARG A 40 -14.20 30.15 -13.49
C ARG A 40 -14.41 29.62 -14.92
N ASP A 41 -13.32 29.53 -15.68
CA ASP A 41 -13.38 29.06 -17.07
C ASP A 41 -12.96 27.59 -17.18
N HIS A 42 -11.67 27.28 -16.98
CA HIS A 42 -11.18 25.91 -17.04
C HIS A 42 -9.92 25.67 -16.20
N ILE A 43 -9.64 24.39 -15.95
CA ILE A 43 -8.38 23.95 -15.33
C ILE A 43 -7.38 23.55 -16.42
N LYS A 44 -6.15 24.04 -16.28
CA LYS A 44 -5.03 23.83 -17.19
C LYS A 44 -3.87 23.18 -16.45
N TYR A 45 -3.46 21.99 -16.92
CA TYR A 45 -2.23 21.35 -16.51
C TYR A 45 -1.08 21.96 -17.29
N VAL A 46 -0.03 22.37 -16.59
CA VAL A 46 1.17 23.00 -17.15
C VAL A 46 2.36 22.08 -16.86
N PHE A 47 3.06 21.69 -17.91
CA PHE A 47 4.21 20.78 -17.89
C PHE A 47 5.46 21.57 -18.27
N ILE A 48 6.37 21.73 -17.31
CA ILE A 48 7.63 22.45 -17.47
C ILE A 48 8.77 21.43 -17.46
N CYS A 49 9.69 21.49 -18.41
CA CYS A 49 10.83 20.57 -18.44
C CYS A 49 11.64 20.70 -17.16
N LYS A 50 12.00 19.57 -16.52
CA LYS A 50 12.85 19.58 -15.32
C LYS A 50 14.33 19.80 -15.64
N ARG A 51 14.77 19.35 -16.82
CA ARG A 51 16.19 19.38 -17.22
C ARG A 51 16.60 20.76 -17.73
N ASP A 52 15.74 21.37 -18.53
CA ASP A 52 16.03 22.62 -19.24
C ASP A 52 14.75 23.46 -19.34
N PRO A 53 14.29 24.05 -18.21
CA PRO A 53 13.04 24.80 -18.14
C PRO A 53 13.02 26.03 -19.06
N ASP A 54 14.17 26.67 -19.24
CA ASP A 54 14.27 27.97 -19.93
C ASP A 54 14.26 27.81 -21.45
N ASN A 55 14.88 26.76 -21.98
CA ASN A 55 14.93 26.56 -23.43
C ASN A 55 13.90 25.52 -23.94
N CYS A 56 13.28 24.73 -23.07
CA CYS A 56 12.22 23.80 -23.45
C CYS A 56 10.84 24.47 -23.41
N LYS A 57 10.05 24.26 -24.47
CA LYS A 57 8.68 24.81 -24.54
C LYS A 57 7.83 24.29 -23.38
N VAL A 58 7.16 25.20 -22.68
CA VAL A 58 6.14 24.83 -21.69
C VAL A 58 4.92 24.24 -22.40
N HIS A 59 4.52 23.04 -21.98
CA HIS A 59 3.37 22.35 -22.55
C HIS A 59 2.14 22.53 -21.65
N CYS A 60 0.97 22.75 -22.24
CA CYS A 60 -0.26 22.94 -21.48
C CYS A 60 -1.38 22.04 -22.00
N LYS A 61 -2.18 21.46 -21.10
CA LYS A 61 -3.36 20.66 -21.45
C LYS A 61 -4.56 21.11 -20.62
N ARG A 62 -5.68 21.40 -21.29
CA ARG A 62 -6.97 21.67 -20.61
C ARG A 62 -7.64 20.35 -20.24
N ARG A 63 -8.31 20.29 -19.09
CA ARG A 63 -8.96 19.06 -18.59
C ARG A 63 -10.09 18.54 -19.50
N ASN A 64 -10.81 19.43 -20.19
CA ASN A 64 -12.03 19.09 -20.95
C ASN A 64 -11.81 18.79 -22.45
N THR A 65 -10.59 18.53 -22.94
CA THR A 65 -10.38 18.34 -24.39
C THR A 65 -10.78 16.97 -24.92
N GLY A 66 -11.28 16.04 -24.09
CA GLY A 66 -11.71 14.69 -24.50
C GLY A 66 -10.63 13.82 -25.15
N ARG A 67 -9.37 14.30 -25.18
CA ARG A 67 -8.21 13.63 -25.79
C ARG A 67 -7.19 13.31 -24.71
N ASP A 68 -7.00 12.03 -24.42
CA ASP A 68 -6.05 11.55 -23.41
C ASP A 68 -4.66 11.21 -23.94
N GLY A 69 -4.33 11.70 -25.14
CA GLY A 69 -3.02 11.47 -25.75
C GLY A 69 -1.86 12.18 -25.05
N THR A 70 -0.76 11.46 -24.81
CA THR A 70 0.53 11.98 -24.32
C THR A 70 1.53 12.29 -25.43
N GLN A 71 1.13 12.16 -26.70
CA GLN A 71 2.03 12.24 -27.86
C GLN A 71 2.80 13.56 -27.95
N ASN A 72 2.18 14.69 -27.60
CA ASN A 72 2.85 15.99 -27.58
C ASN A 72 3.95 16.08 -26.53
N LEU A 73 3.72 15.50 -25.35
CA LEU A 73 4.72 15.40 -24.29
C LEU A 73 5.85 14.45 -24.71
N ARG A 74 5.53 13.35 -25.39
CA ARG A 74 6.54 12.42 -25.94
C ARG A 74 7.47 13.09 -26.94
N LYS A 75 6.91 13.85 -27.89
CA LYS A 75 7.68 14.64 -28.86
C LYS A 75 8.54 15.72 -28.18
N ALA A 76 8.06 16.30 -27.08
CA ALA A 76 8.80 17.28 -26.31
C ALA A 76 10.03 16.67 -25.62
N ILE A 77 9.87 15.50 -25.00
CA ILE A 77 10.97 14.76 -24.37
C ILE A 77 12.05 14.43 -25.40
N ARG A 78 11.68 13.84 -26.53
CA ARG A 78 12.64 13.50 -27.60
C ARG A 78 13.43 14.71 -28.10
N ARG A 79 12.79 15.87 -28.20
CA ARG A 79 13.47 17.13 -28.59
C ARG A 79 14.41 17.63 -27.51
N CYS A 80 14.02 17.54 -26.23
CA CYS A 80 14.91 17.85 -25.11
C CYS A 80 16.12 16.90 -25.10
N ASP A 81 15.89 15.60 -25.25
CA ASP A 81 16.96 14.60 -25.29
C ASP A 81 17.95 14.84 -26.43
N ALA A 82 17.44 15.06 -27.64
CA ALA A 82 18.27 15.39 -28.80
C ALA A 82 19.09 16.67 -28.58
N ARG A 83 18.50 17.72 -28.00
CA ARG A 83 19.20 18.98 -27.69
C ARG A 83 20.38 18.77 -26.74
N HIS A 84 20.21 17.90 -25.74
CA HIS A 84 21.25 17.61 -24.76
C HIS A 84 22.15 16.45 -25.16
N HIS A 85 22.03 15.94 -26.40
CA HIS A 85 22.82 14.81 -26.90
C HIS A 85 22.74 13.56 -25.99
N VAL A 86 21.60 13.35 -25.35
CA VAL A 86 21.36 12.14 -24.55
C VAL A 86 20.50 11.15 -25.33
N PRO A 87 20.63 9.84 -25.04
CA PRO A 87 19.76 8.83 -25.64
C PRO A 87 18.28 9.16 -25.45
N ASP A 88 17.44 8.77 -26.41
CA ASP A 88 15.99 8.97 -26.32
C ASP A 88 15.46 8.30 -25.04
N SER A 89 15.07 9.12 -24.06
CA SER A 89 14.52 8.68 -22.78
C SER A 89 13.20 7.92 -22.95
N LEU A 90 12.57 8.04 -24.12
CA LEU A 90 11.37 7.35 -24.55
C LEU A 90 11.60 6.33 -25.67
N ALA A 91 12.85 6.13 -26.12
CA ALA A 91 13.16 4.89 -26.79
C ALA A 91 12.72 3.81 -25.83
N ALA A 92 12.09 2.76 -26.35
CA ALA A 92 11.82 1.61 -25.53
C ALA A 92 13.16 1.28 -24.86
N GLN A 93 13.27 1.53 -23.54
CA GLN A 93 14.06 0.65 -22.72
C GLN A 93 13.51 -0.69 -23.17
N THR A 94 14.31 -1.45 -23.92
CA THR A 94 14.05 -2.86 -24.17
C THR A 94 13.68 -3.32 -22.78
N MET A 95 12.37 -3.57 -22.55
CA MET A 95 11.92 -3.96 -21.22
C MET A 95 12.83 -5.13 -20.94
N ALA A 96 13.73 -4.99 -19.96
CA ALA A 96 14.67 -6.05 -19.67
C ALA A 96 13.75 -7.25 -19.49
N LEU A 97 13.80 -8.19 -20.45
CA LEU A 97 12.86 -9.29 -20.49
C LEU A 97 13.08 -9.96 -19.16
N ILE A 98 12.11 -9.84 -18.24
CA ILE A 98 12.20 -10.51 -16.96
C ILE A 98 12.08 -11.98 -17.36
N PRO A 99 13.15 -12.78 -17.27
CA PRO A 99 13.08 -14.15 -17.75
C PRO A 99 12.00 -14.86 -16.95
N TYR A 100 11.15 -15.63 -17.63
CA TYR A 100 10.16 -16.41 -16.93
C TYR A 100 10.87 -17.34 -15.94
N SER A 101 10.39 -17.35 -14.70
CA SER A 101 10.72 -18.38 -13.73
C SER A 101 9.46 -18.73 -12.96
N ASN A 102 9.27 -20.02 -12.68
CA ASN A 102 8.08 -20.46 -11.95
C ASN A 102 8.01 -19.82 -10.56
N VAL A 103 9.17 -19.65 -9.90
CA VAL A 103 9.26 -18.99 -8.60
C VAL A 103 8.79 -17.53 -8.68
N MET A 104 9.25 -16.75 -9.66
CA MET A 104 8.80 -15.37 -9.81
C MET A 104 7.32 -15.31 -10.18
N PHE A 105 6.85 -16.22 -11.03
CA PHE A 105 5.44 -16.32 -11.39
C PHE A 105 4.55 -16.52 -10.15
N ARG A 106 4.91 -17.48 -9.26
CA ARG A 106 4.20 -17.71 -7.99
C ARG A 106 4.21 -16.47 -7.09
N VAL A 107 5.35 -15.82 -6.93
CA VAL A 107 5.46 -14.59 -6.12
C VAL A 107 4.56 -13.48 -6.67
N LEU A 108 4.54 -13.28 -7.99
CA LEU A 108 3.66 -12.30 -8.63
C LEU A 108 2.18 -12.62 -8.43
N LEU A 109 1.80 -13.90 -8.46
CA LEU A 109 0.42 -14.32 -8.17
C LEU A 109 0.02 -14.05 -6.71
N VAL A 110 0.90 -14.34 -5.75
CA VAL A 110 0.66 -13.97 -4.34
C VAL A 110 0.47 -12.46 -4.19
N VAL A 111 1.37 -11.67 -4.77
CA VAL A 111 1.28 -10.19 -4.72
C VAL A 111 -0.02 -9.71 -5.38
N TRP A 112 -0.39 -10.27 -6.52
CA TRP A 112 -1.62 -9.92 -7.22
C TRP A 112 -2.85 -10.21 -6.36
N CYS A 113 -2.92 -11.39 -5.73
CA CYS A 113 -3.99 -11.76 -4.80
C CYS A 113 -4.08 -10.80 -3.61
N VAL A 114 -2.96 -10.49 -2.96
CA VAL A 114 -2.93 -9.63 -1.77
C VAL A 114 -3.28 -8.18 -2.11
N VAL A 115 -2.65 -7.61 -3.13
CA VAL A 115 -2.82 -6.19 -3.50
C VAL A 115 -4.20 -5.92 -4.11
N SER A 116 -4.74 -6.89 -4.86
CA SER A 116 -6.03 -6.74 -5.54
C SER A 116 -7.20 -7.38 -4.76
N TYR A 117 -6.96 -7.84 -3.54
CA TYR A 117 -7.95 -8.54 -2.70
C TYR A 117 -8.65 -9.70 -3.42
N ARG A 118 -7.89 -10.49 -4.20
CA ARG A 118 -8.43 -11.62 -4.96
C ARG A 118 -8.32 -12.92 -4.15
N PRO A 119 -9.37 -13.76 -4.12
CA PRO A 119 -9.28 -15.09 -3.57
C PRO A 119 -8.20 -15.92 -4.30
N PHE A 120 -7.50 -16.81 -3.57
CA PHE A 120 -6.54 -17.71 -4.21
C PHE A 120 -7.20 -18.64 -5.23
N HIS A 121 -8.49 -18.94 -5.08
CA HIS A 121 -9.24 -19.71 -6.07
C HIS A 121 -9.28 -19.10 -7.47
N THR A 122 -8.96 -17.80 -7.62
CA THR A 122 -8.84 -17.17 -8.95
C THR A 122 -7.81 -17.87 -9.84
N VAL A 123 -6.75 -18.48 -9.29
CA VAL A 123 -5.77 -19.19 -10.13
C VAL A 123 -6.20 -20.59 -10.53
N ALA A 124 -7.31 -21.09 -9.97
CA ALA A 124 -7.93 -22.35 -10.38
C ALA A 124 -8.98 -22.15 -11.49
N ASP A 125 -9.23 -20.90 -11.92
CA ASP A 125 -10.20 -20.59 -12.96
C ASP A 125 -9.72 -21.03 -14.36
N GLN A 126 -10.60 -21.65 -15.14
CA GLN A 126 -10.23 -22.20 -16.45
C GLN A 126 -9.82 -21.11 -17.46
N LEU A 127 -10.44 -19.93 -17.42
CA LEU A 127 -10.06 -18.83 -18.32
C LEU A 127 -8.68 -18.28 -17.92
N PHE A 128 -8.39 -18.22 -16.62
CA PHE A 128 -7.05 -17.90 -16.15
C PHE A 128 -6.00 -18.89 -16.66
N PHE A 129 -6.24 -20.21 -16.56
CA PHE A 129 -5.36 -21.22 -17.14
C PHE A 129 -5.13 -21.01 -18.65
N ASN A 130 -6.21 -20.79 -19.40
CA ASN A 130 -6.14 -20.58 -20.85
C ASN A 130 -5.30 -19.34 -21.21
N ILE A 131 -5.44 -18.24 -20.45
CA ILE A 131 -4.64 -17.02 -20.63
C ILE A 131 -3.16 -17.32 -20.36
N VAL A 132 -2.84 -18.01 -19.27
CA VAL A 132 -1.46 -18.33 -18.89
C VAL A 132 -0.81 -19.22 -19.95
N HIS A 133 -1.48 -20.30 -20.36
CA HIS A 133 -0.93 -21.24 -21.35
C HIS A 133 -0.87 -20.66 -22.78
N MET A 134 -1.71 -19.67 -23.11
CA MET A 134 -1.56 -18.91 -24.35
C MET A 134 -0.27 -18.08 -24.37
N LEU A 135 0.10 -17.49 -23.22
CA LEU A 135 1.32 -16.67 -23.10
C LEU A 135 2.58 -17.53 -22.90
N TRP A 136 2.47 -18.64 -22.18
CA TRP A 136 3.56 -19.57 -21.90
C TRP A 136 3.02 -21.00 -21.71
N PRO A 137 3.11 -21.86 -22.75
CA PRO A 137 2.53 -23.21 -22.72
C PRO A 137 3.04 -24.08 -21.58
N ASP A 138 4.33 -24.00 -21.24
CA ASP A 138 4.96 -24.85 -20.22
C ASP A 138 4.79 -24.31 -18.78
N ALA A 139 3.86 -23.37 -18.55
CA ALA A 139 3.71 -22.72 -17.26
C ALA A 139 3.05 -23.67 -16.28
N VAL A 140 3.70 -23.95 -15.15
CA VAL A 140 3.06 -24.67 -14.05
C VAL A 140 2.33 -23.66 -13.16
N VAL A 141 1.01 -23.60 -13.30
CA VAL A 141 0.14 -22.77 -12.46
C VAL A 141 0.00 -23.39 -11.07
N PRO A 142 0.27 -22.64 -9.99
CA PRO A 142 0.14 -23.14 -8.63
C PRO A 142 -1.32 -23.38 -8.25
N THR A 143 -1.54 -24.30 -7.31
CA THR A 143 -2.87 -24.46 -6.70
C THR A 143 -3.18 -23.31 -5.74
N PRO A 144 -4.47 -23.07 -5.40
CA PRO A 144 -4.82 -22.12 -4.35
C PRO A 144 -4.13 -22.41 -3.00
N HIS A 145 -3.97 -23.69 -2.67
CA HIS A 145 -3.25 -24.13 -1.47
C HIS A 145 -1.76 -23.77 -1.52
N THR A 146 -1.13 -23.93 -2.69
CA THR A 146 0.26 -23.53 -2.91
C THR A 146 0.44 -22.03 -2.71
N LEU A 147 -0.46 -21.19 -3.26
CA LEU A 147 -0.41 -19.74 -3.02
C LEU A 147 -0.62 -19.36 -1.56
N SER A 148 -1.52 -20.05 -0.87
CA SER A 148 -1.72 -19.85 0.58
C SER A 148 -0.45 -20.20 1.37
N SER A 149 0.20 -21.31 1.05
CA SER A 149 1.47 -21.73 1.67
C SER A 149 2.59 -20.74 1.37
N ASP A 150 2.67 -20.24 0.13
CA ASP A 150 3.64 -19.22 -0.28
C ASP A 150 3.42 -17.90 0.45
N LEU A 151 2.17 -17.47 0.61
CA LEU A 151 1.85 -16.28 1.40
C LEU A 151 2.29 -16.45 2.85
N LEU A 152 2.02 -17.60 3.48
CA LEU A 152 2.44 -17.86 4.85
C LEU A 152 3.97 -17.84 5.00
N TYR A 153 4.69 -18.40 4.03
CA TYR A 153 6.15 -18.35 4.01
C TYR A 153 6.67 -16.91 3.87
N ILE A 154 6.13 -16.13 2.92
CA ILE A 154 6.48 -14.72 2.72
C ILE A 154 6.16 -13.90 3.97
N PHE A 155 5.01 -14.14 4.59
CA PHE A 155 4.59 -13.50 5.83
C PHE A 155 5.58 -13.79 6.97
N GLY A 156 5.95 -15.05 7.19
CA GLY A 156 6.95 -15.42 8.20
C GLY A 156 8.31 -14.73 7.98
N LEU A 157 8.76 -14.63 6.72
CA LEU A 157 9.96 -13.86 6.39
C LEU A 157 9.81 -12.36 6.69
N ALA A 158 8.64 -11.78 6.45
CA ALA A 158 8.37 -10.37 6.74
C ALA A 158 8.31 -10.10 8.26
N THR A 159 7.70 -11.02 9.04
CA THR A 159 7.59 -10.94 10.50
C THR A 159 8.95 -10.80 11.17
N THR A 160 9.98 -11.51 10.70
CA THR A 160 11.33 -11.40 11.30
C THR A 160 11.99 -10.04 11.08
N ARG A 161 11.59 -9.31 10.04
CA ARG A 161 12.19 -8.00 9.67
C ARG A 161 11.40 -6.82 10.19
N ILE A 162 10.11 -6.98 10.47
CA ILE A 162 9.25 -5.85 10.79
C ILE A 162 9.59 -5.22 12.15
N ARG A 163 10.20 -5.98 13.08
CA ARG A 163 10.67 -5.46 14.36
C ARG A 163 11.56 -4.21 14.21
N ASP A 164 12.45 -4.21 13.23
CA ASP A 164 13.38 -3.10 12.96
C ASP A 164 12.67 -1.82 12.50
N THR A 165 11.37 -1.90 12.20
CA THR A 165 10.56 -0.77 11.75
C THR A 165 10.06 0.08 12.93
N PHE A 166 9.97 -0.49 14.14
CA PHE A 166 9.30 0.13 15.30
C PHE A 166 10.26 0.84 16.28
N LEU A 167 11.38 1.37 15.78
CA LEU A 167 12.46 1.94 16.60
C LEU A 167 12.02 3.09 17.51
N THR A 168 11.01 3.86 17.10
CA THR A 168 10.50 5.02 17.88
C THR A 168 9.33 4.68 18.79
N GLY A 169 8.98 3.40 18.91
CA GLY A 169 7.78 2.93 19.58
C GLY A 169 6.61 2.73 18.62
N ALA A 170 5.61 2.01 19.11
CA ALA A 170 4.43 1.61 18.36
C ALA A 170 3.17 1.76 19.22
N HIS A 171 2.05 2.00 18.56
CA HIS A 171 0.74 2.14 19.18
C HIS A 171 -0.18 1.08 18.60
N LEU A 172 -1.02 0.46 19.44
CA LEU A 172 -1.96 -0.55 19.00
C LEU A 172 -3.37 0.04 18.89
N ALA A 173 -4.14 -0.43 17.91
CA ALA A 173 -5.59 -0.44 18.01
C ALA A 173 -6.04 -1.90 18.00
N ILE A 174 -6.88 -2.25 18.95
CA ILE A 174 -7.38 -3.61 19.13
C ILE A 174 -8.90 -3.55 19.10
N ASP A 175 -9.50 -4.43 18.33
CA ASP A 175 -10.95 -4.54 18.24
C ASP A 175 -11.37 -6.00 18.21
N GLY A 176 -12.36 -6.34 19.04
CA GLY A 176 -12.88 -7.69 19.18
C GLY A 176 -14.36 -7.72 18.83
N TRP A 177 -14.75 -8.54 17.86
CA TRP A 177 -16.15 -8.63 17.43
C TRP A 177 -16.55 -10.07 17.13
N SER A 178 -17.86 -10.30 17.18
CA SER A 178 -18.47 -11.55 16.74
C SER A 178 -19.11 -11.34 15.37
N SER A 179 -18.76 -12.19 14.42
CA SER A 179 -19.42 -12.28 13.13
C SER A 179 -20.83 -12.83 13.30
N PRO A 180 -21.81 -12.38 12.49
CA PRO A 180 -23.13 -12.99 12.43
C PRO A 180 -23.09 -14.50 12.08
N LEU A 181 -22.01 -14.96 11.46
CA LEU A 181 -21.79 -16.34 11.01
C LEU A 181 -21.04 -17.19 12.07
N THR A 182 -21.36 -17.00 13.35
CA THR A 182 -20.86 -17.74 14.55
C THR A 182 -19.36 -17.69 14.87
N ALA A 183 -18.52 -17.07 14.04
CA ALA A 183 -17.10 -16.89 14.34
C ALA A 183 -16.82 -15.59 15.09
N SER A 184 -15.86 -15.61 16.01
CA SER A 184 -15.40 -14.42 16.73
C SER A 184 -13.95 -14.09 16.37
N PHE A 185 -13.62 -12.80 16.35
CA PHE A 185 -12.32 -12.33 15.90
C PHE A 185 -11.75 -11.22 16.79
N LEU A 186 -10.42 -11.15 16.83
CA LEU A 186 -9.65 -10.05 17.40
C LEU A 186 -8.72 -9.48 16.33
N GLY A 187 -8.98 -8.26 15.90
CA GLY A 187 -8.08 -7.51 15.04
C GLY A 187 -7.04 -6.78 15.87
N VAL A 188 -5.76 -6.97 15.54
CA VAL A 188 -4.64 -6.22 16.14
C VAL A 188 -3.98 -5.39 15.06
N VAL A 189 -4.08 -4.06 15.18
CA VAL A 189 -3.51 -3.10 14.24
C VAL A 189 -2.39 -2.35 14.93
N VAL A 190 -1.24 -2.24 14.26
CA VAL A 190 -0.11 -1.43 14.74
C VAL A 190 -0.01 -0.14 13.97
N PHE A 191 0.30 0.93 14.68
CA PHE A 191 0.60 2.25 14.16
C PHE A 191 2.00 2.64 14.60
N TRP A 192 2.76 3.23 13.70
CA TRP A 192 4.11 3.73 14.00
C TRP A 192 4.43 4.95 13.15
N ARG A 193 5.44 5.70 13.56
CA ARG A 193 5.91 6.86 12.82
C ARG A 193 7.24 6.55 12.16
N SER A 194 7.36 6.92 10.88
CA SER A 194 8.64 6.96 10.18
C SER A 194 8.77 8.31 9.48
N GLY A 195 9.72 9.13 9.95
CA GLY A 195 9.84 10.53 9.54
C GLY A 195 8.59 11.35 9.88
N SER A 196 8.03 12.07 8.91
CA SER A 196 6.78 12.84 9.05
C SER A 196 5.52 12.02 8.76
N THR A 197 5.64 10.74 8.42
CA THR A 197 4.52 9.89 8.01
C THR A 197 4.13 8.92 9.13
N MET A 198 2.84 8.87 9.43
CA MET A 198 2.25 7.84 10.26
C MET A 198 1.83 6.66 9.38
N TRP A 199 2.28 5.47 9.75
CA TRP A 199 2.01 4.23 9.07
C TRP A 199 1.10 3.36 9.92
N ARG A 200 0.36 2.48 9.27
CA ARG A 200 -0.45 1.46 9.93
C ARG A 200 -0.38 0.13 9.19
N SER A 201 -0.46 -0.97 9.93
CA SER A 201 -0.62 -2.31 9.37
C SER A 201 -1.46 -3.16 10.32
N VAL A 202 -2.24 -4.08 9.75
CA VAL A 202 -2.79 -5.19 10.53
C VAL A 202 -1.62 -6.10 10.90
N LEU A 203 -1.42 -6.35 12.18
CA LEU A 203 -0.46 -7.35 12.66
C LEU A 203 -1.06 -8.74 12.60
N ASP A 204 -2.30 -8.87 13.08
CA ASP A 204 -3.01 -10.13 13.04
C ASP A 204 -4.53 -9.96 13.03
N PHE A 205 -5.19 -11.00 12.55
CA PHE A 205 -6.62 -11.20 12.56
C PHE A 205 -6.91 -12.56 13.19
N ILE A 206 -7.09 -12.55 14.51
CA ILE A 206 -7.05 -13.75 15.34
C ILE A 206 -8.46 -14.31 15.45
N HIS A 207 -8.65 -15.60 15.13
CA HIS A 207 -9.89 -16.30 15.39
C HIS A 207 -9.99 -16.65 16.89
N LEU A 208 -11.06 -16.21 17.54
CA LEU A 208 -11.33 -16.44 18.95
C LEU A 208 -12.25 -17.64 19.13
N THR A 209 -11.78 -18.64 19.88
CA THR A 209 -12.50 -19.90 20.14
C THR A 209 -13.13 -19.96 21.53
N HIS A 210 -12.94 -18.94 22.35
CA HIS A 210 -13.45 -18.85 23.73
C HIS A 210 -14.17 -17.53 23.97
N SER A 211 -14.88 -17.44 25.10
CA SER A 211 -15.54 -16.19 25.54
C SER A 211 -14.55 -15.02 25.61
N HIS A 212 -15.00 -13.83 25.22
CA HIS A 212 -14.18 -12.62 25.09
C HIS A 212 -13.81 -11.99 26.43
N THR A 213 -13.32 -12.77 27.38
CA THR A 213 -12.83 -12.26 28.66
C THR A 213 -11.59 -11.39 28.42
N GLY A 214 -11.42 -10.33 29.22
CA GLY A 214 -10.26 -9.45 29.06
C GLY A 214 -8.91 -10.16 29.20
N ALA A 215 -8.85 -11.21 30.04
CA ALA A 215 -7.67 -12.05 30.19
C ALA A 215 -7.34 -12.83 28.90
N TYR A 216 -8.36 -13.45 28.29
CA TYR A 216 -8.18 -14.19 27.03
C TYR A 216 -7.77 -13.27 25.87
N LEU A 217 -8.40 -12.10 25.77
CA LEU A 217 -8.02 -11.11 24.75
C LEU A 217 -6.58 -10.59 24.96
N ALA A 218 -6.16 -10.40 26.22
CA ALA A 218 -4.79 -10.01 26.54
C ALA A 218 -3.79 -11.11 26.18
N GLU A 219 -4.09 -12.37 26.49
CA GLU A 219 -3.28 -13.54 26.11
C GLU A 219 -3.06 -13.56 24.59
N LYS A 220 -4.13 -13.48 23.79
CA LYS A 220 -4.03 -13.49 22.32
C LYS A 220 -3.30 -12.27 21.76
N THR A 221 -3.46 -11.12 22.39
CA THR A 221 -2.69 -9.92 22.03
C THR A 221 -1.20 -10.14 22.31
N LEU A 222 -0.83 -10.69 23.47
CA LEU A 222 0.56 -10.94 23.86
C LEU A 222 1.22 -11.99 22.97
N GLU A 223 0.52 -13.09 22.64
CA GLU A 223 1.00 -14.10 21.68
C GLU A 223 1.30 -13.47 20.31
N CYS A 224 0.41 -12.60 19.83
CA CYS A 224 0.65 -11.85 18.60
C CYS A 224 1.92 -10.98 18.73
N LEU A 225 2.04 -10.19 19.80
CA LEU A 225 3.20 -9.31 20.02
C LEU A 225 4.52 -10.10 20.15
N ASP A 226 4.49 -11.27 20.78
CA ASP A 226 5.65 -12.16 20.91
C ASP A 226 6.12 -12.67 19.55
N ARG A 227 5.18 -13.08 18.69
CA ARG A 227 5.50 -13.53 17.33
C ARG A 227 6.23 -12.46 16.51
N PHE A 228 5.93 -11.18 16.76
CA PHE A 228 6.60 -10.05 16.10
C PHE A 228 7.76 -9.44 16.90
N GLY A 229 8.05 -9.94 18.10
CA GLY A 229 9.09 -9.40 18.99
C GLY A 229 8.83 -7.96 19.45
N LEU A 230 7.56 -7.60 19.70
CA LEU A 230 7.12 -6.21 19.91
C LEU A 230 6.85 -5.82 21.37
N ARG A 231 7.05 -6.70 22.36
CA ARG A 231 6.75 -6.40 23.77
C ARG A 231 7.36 -5.10 24.29
N HIS A 232 8.59 -4.81 23.87
CA HIS A 232 9.34 -3.62 24.30
C HIS A 232 9.08 -2.37 23.45
N HIS A 233 8.19 -2.45 22.46
CA HIS A 233 7.95 -1.33 21.53
C HIS A 233 6.58 -0.68 21.73
N ILE A 234 5.66 -1.30 22.48
CA ILE A 234 4.30 -0.77 22.64
C ILE A 234 4.26 0.36 23.66
N VAL A 235 3.76 1.52 23.24
CA VAL A 235 3.66 2.76 24.04
C VAL A 235 2.21 3.03 24.45
N SER A 236 1.24 2.80 23.57
CA SER A 236 -0.18 3.02 23.86
C SER A 236 -1.08 2.03 23.14
N VAL A 237 -2.31 1.90 23.62
CA VAL A 237 -3.32 0.99 23.07
C VAL A 237 -4.66 1.73 22.95
N CYS A 238 -5.33 1.62 21.81
CA CYS A 238 -6.67 2.14 21.56
C CYS A 238 -7.67 0.98 21.50
N LEU A 239 -8.73 1.06 22.30
CA LEU A 239 -9.76 0.02 22.44
C LEU A 239 -11.14 0.67 22.61
N HIS A 240 -12.19 -0.02 22.18
CA HIS A 240 -13.57 0.38 22.48
C HIS A 240 -13.89 0.30 24.00
N ASN A 241 -15.02 0.87 24.41
CA ASN A 241 -15.39 1.06 25.83
C ASN A 241 -16.01 -0.17 26.52
N ALA A 242 -15.88 -1.37 25.96
CA ALA A 242 -16.38 -2.57 26.65
C ALA A 242 -15.58 -2.84 27.93
N SER A 243 -16.26 -3.34 28.97
CA SER A 243 -15.68 -3.64 30.28
C SER A 243 -14.54 -4.65 30.22
N ASN A 244 -14.62 -5.64 29.32
CA ASN A 244 -13.58 -6.64 29.12
C ASN A 244 -12.23 -5.99 28.73
N ASN A 245 -12.27 -4.84 28.05
CA ASN A 245 -11.06 -4.11 27.66
C ASN A 245 -10.36 -3.42 28.85
N ASP A 246 -11.06 -3.16 29.96
CA ASP A 246 -10.43 -2.67 31.19
C ASP A 246 -9.49 -3.73 31.79
N VAL A 247 -9.96 -4.99 31.82
CA VAL A 247 -9.17 -6.13 32.28
C VAL A 247 -8.01 -6.39 31.31
N LEU A 248 -8.27 -6.38 30.00
CA LEU A 248 -7.23 -6.51 28.97
C LEU A 248 -6.09 -5.52 29.19
N VAL A 249 -6.41 -4.24 29.36
CA VAL A 249 -5.42 -3.16 29.54
C VAL A 249 -4.60 -3.33 30.81
N ARG A 250 -5.20 -3.84 31.90
CA ARG A 250 -4.45 -4.16 33.13
C ARG A 250 -3.43 -5.27 32.88
N HIS A 251 -3.84 -6.35 32.21
CA HIS A 251 -2.91 -7.44 31.86
C HIS A 251 -1.77 -6.97 30.95
N LEU A 252 -2.08 -6.13 29.96
CA LEU A 252 -1.06 -5.54 29.09
C LEU A 252 -0.12 -4.61 29.86
N GLY A 253 -0.63 -3.76 30.76
CA GLY A 253 0.19 -2.85 31.55
C GLY A 253 1.20 -3.56 32.47
N VAL A 254 0.86 -4.77 32.94
CA VAL A 254 1.79 -5.61 33.70
C VAL A 254 2.83 -6.30 32.78
N SER A 255 2.43 -6.66 31.56
CA SER A 255 3.22 -7.52 30.67
C SER A 255 4.10 -6.77 29.66
N LEU A 256 3.83 -5.49 29.42
CA LEU A 256 4.48 -4.64 28.43
C LEU A 256 5.30 -3.54 29.13
N PRO A 257 6.64 -3.61 29.12
CA PRO A 257 7.48 -2.72 29.93
C PRO A 257 7.31 -1.22 29.68
N ASN A 258 6.97 -0.84 28.45
CA ASN A 258 6.86 0.57 28.02
C ASN A 258 5.41 1.07 27.97
N PHE A 259 4.44 0.24 28.37
CA PHE A 259 3.03 0.60 28.39
C PHE A 259 2.55 0.80 29.83
N PRO A 260 2.35 2.05 30.29
CA PRO A 260 1.94 2.35 31.68
C PRO A 260 0.45 2.07 31.95
N GLY A 261 -0.14 1.11 31.25
CA GLY A 261 -1.51 0.66 31.44
C GLY A 261 -2.55 1.71 31.07
N ALA A 262 -3.57 1.87 31.93
CA ALA A 262 -4.77 2.64 31.64
C ALA A 262 -4.53 4.11 31.28
N ASN A 263 -3.46 4.73 31.79
CA ASN A 263 -3.12 6.13 31.50
C ASN A 263 -2.80 6.37 30.03
N PHE A 264 -2.35 5.33 29.32
CA PHE A 264 -1.98 5.38 27.90
C PHE A 264 -2.97 4.57 27.05
N ARG A 265 -4.19 4.35 27.56
CA ARG A 265 -5.28 3.77 26.80
C ARG A 265 -6.07 4.88 26.10
N GLY A 266 -6.10 4.86 24.77
CA GLY A 266 -7.08 5.60 23.98
C GLY A 266 -8.45 4.93 24.07
N ARG A 267 -9.49 5.69 24.40
CA ARG A 267 -10.89 5.21 24.40
C ARG A 267 -11.57 5.65 23.10
N CYS A 268 -12.42 4.79 22.54
CA CYS A 268 -13.26 5.20 21.42
C CYS A 268 -14.26 6.28 21.88
N MET A 269 -14.38 7.33 21.06
CA MET A 269 -15.26 8.49 21.28
C MET A 269 -16.69 8.27 20.74
N ALA A 270 -17.05 7.05 20.34
CA ALA A 270 -18.36 6.77 19.79
C ALA A 270 -19.43 6.91 20.88
N ILE A 271 -20.37 7.84 20.63
CA ILE A 271 -21.65 8.04 21.32
C ILE A 271 -22.61 6.94 20.88
#